data_AF-A0A6N2YP16-F1
#
_entry.id   AF-A0A6N2YP16-F1
#
_cell.length_a   1.000
_cell.length_b   1.000
_cell.length_c   1.000
_cell.angle_alpha   90.00
_cell.angle_beta   90.00
_cell.angle_gamma   90.00
#
_symmetry.space_group_name_H-M   'P 1'
#
loop_
_entity.id
_entity.type
_entity.pdbx_description
1 polymer ?
#
loop_
_entity_poly.entity_id
_entity_poly.type
_entity_poly.pdbx_seq_one_letter_code
_entity_poly.pdbx_strand_id
1 'polypeptide(L)'
;MNNDRLSFKEKYSYGVGAIGKDMCCGIIFTYCMLYFTDVLKLSASFVGTLFFLAKFWDAVNDLGMGMIVDNTHSRWGKFRPW
;
A
#
# COMPACT_ATOMS: atom_id res chain seq x y z
N MET A 1 30.75 -6.55 12.42
CA MET A 1 29.90 -6.11 11.29
C MET A 1 29.67 -7.32 10.41
N ASN A 2 28.63 -8.11 10.70
CA ASN A 2 28.36 -9.33 9.96
C ASN A 2 27.73 -9.00 8.60
N ASN A 3 28.09 -9.82 7.64
CA ASN A 3 27.82 -9.69 6.22
C ASN A 3 26.35 -10.07 5.94
N ASP A 4 25.39 -9.30 6.44
CA ASP A 4 23.95 -9.56 6.33
C ASP A 4 23.41 -9.21 4.94
N ARG A 5 23.92 -9.90 3.91
CA ARG A 5 23.31 -9.89 2.58
C ARG A 5 21.98 -10.64 2.67
N LEU A 6 20.86 -9.92 2.55
CA LEU A 6 19.51 -10.46 2.42
C LEU A 6 19.51 -11.73 1.55
N SER A 7 18.98 -12.81 2.10
CA SER A 7 18.93 -14.09 1.40
C SER A 7 18.12 -13.94 0.11
N PHE A 8 18.54 -14.60 -0.96
CA PHE A 8 17.82 -14.56 -2.24
C PHE A 8 16.36 -14.99 -2.09
N LYS A 9 16.08 -15.89 -1.12
CA LYS A 9 14.74 -16.33 -0.75
C LYS A 9 13.91 -15.23 -0.09
N GLU A 10 14.50 -14.38 0.75
CA GLU A 10 13.81 -13.26 1.40
C GLU A 10 13.44 -12.18 0.37
N LYS A 11 14.36 -11.88 -0.57
CA LYS A 11 14.09 -10.95 -1.67
C LYS A 11 12.94 -11.43 -2.56
N TYR A 12 12.97 -12.71 -2.94
CA TYR A 12 11.92 -13.29 -3.78
C TYR A 12 10.57 -13.34 -3.06
N SER A 13 10.56 -13.78 -1.79
CA SER A 13 9.33 -13.81 -0.98
C SER A 13 8.72 -12.43 -0.77
N TYR A 14 9.56 -11.41 -0.54
CA TYR A 14 9.11 -10.03 -0.44
C TYR A 14 8.54 -9.52 -1.77
N GLY A 15 9.22 -9.82 -2.89
CA GLY A 15 8.76 -9.44 -4.23
C GLY A 15 7.41 -10.06 -4.60
N VAL A 16 7.22 -11.36 -4.34
CA VAL A 16 5.93 -12.03 -4.56
C VAL A 16 4.83 -11.46 -3.67
N GLY A 17 5.15 -11.17 -2.40
CA GLY A 17 4.21 -10.53 -1.48
C GLY A 17 3.79 -9.13 -1.94
N ALA A 18 4.74 -8.32 -2.40
CA ALA A 18 4.48 -6.99 -2.92
C ALA A 18 3.56 -7.03 -4.16
N ILE A 19 3.87 -7.92 -5.12
CA ILE A 19 3.05 -8.11 -6.32
C ILE A 19 1.62 -8.52 -5.94
N GLY A 20 1.46 -9.47 -5.02
CA GLY A 20 0.14 -9.90 -4.56
C GLY A 20 -0.66 -8.76 -3.92
N LYS A 21 -0.03 -7.98 -3.04
CA LYS A 21 -0.66 -6.81 -2.40
C LYS A 21 -1.12 -5.79 -3.44
N ASP A 22 -0.24 -5.42 -4.37
CA ASP A 22 -0.53 -4.40 -5.38
C ASP A 22 -1.59 -4.87 -6.38
N MET A 23 -1.58 -6.15 -6.75
CA MET A 23 -2.59 -6.74 -7.62
C MET A 23 -3.98 -6.73 -6.96
N CYS A 24 -4.09 -7.18 -5.71
CA CYS A 24 -5.36 -7.13 -4.96
C CYS A 24 -5.87 -5.69 -4.83
N CYS A 25 -4.99 -4.77 -4.45
CA CYS A 25 -5.35 -3.36 -4.27
C CYS A 25 -5.81 -2.74 -5.60
N GLY A 26 -5.10 -3.00 -6.70
CA GLY A 26 -5.46 -2.50 -8.03
C GLY A 26 -6.80 -3.04 -8.55
N ILE A 27 -7.09 -4.32 -8.34
CA ILE A 27 -8.38 -4.92 -8.72
C ILE A 27 -9.53 -4.27 -7.95
N ILE A 28 -9.38 -4.12 -6.62
CA ILE A 28 -10.40 -3.50 -5.77
C ILE A 28 -10.64 -2.05 -6.21
N PHE A 29 -9.56 -1.27 -6.43
CA PHE A 29 -9.67 0.13 -6.84
C PHE A 29 -10.40 0.29 -8.17
N THR A 30 -10.05 -0.54 -9.16
CA THR A 30 -10.67 -0.53 -10.49
C THR A 30 -12.15 -0.91 -10.40
N TYR A 31 -12.48 -1.95 -9.61
CA TYR A 31 -13.86 -2.35 -9.37
C TYR A 31 -14.68 -1.26 -8.69
N CYS A 32 -14.15 -0.61 -7.65
CA CYS A 32 -14.83 0.50 -6.97
C CYS A 32 -15.12 1.66 -7.92
N MET A 33 -14.18 1.99 -8.82
CA MET A 33 -14.38 3.06 -9.81
C MET A 33 -15.53 2.74 -10.77
N LEU A 34 -15.57 1.51 -11.29
CA LEU A 34 -16.67 1.04 -12.14
C LEU A 34 -17.99 0.99 -11.39
N TYR A 35 -17.99 0.49 -10.15
CA TYR A 35 -19.21 0.39 -9.34
C TYR A 35 -19.85 1.77 -9.06
N PHE A 36 -19.03 2.77 -8.68
CA PHE A 36 -19.53 4.11 -8.41
C PHE A 36 -20.05 4.82 -9.66
N THR A 37 -19.48 4.54 -10.82
CA THR A 37 -19.88 5.17 -12.09
C THR A 37 -21.07 4.45 -12.74
N ASP A 38 -21.04 3.13 -12.81
CA ASP A 38 -22.00 2.34 -13.60
C ASP A 38 -23.21 1.87 -12.79
N VAL A 39 -23.03 1.54 -11.50
CA VAL A 39 -24.12 1.04 -10.64
C VAL A 39 -24.79 2.20 -9.91
N LEU A 40 -24.02 3.06 -9.26
CA LEU A 40 -24.56 4.20 -8.53
C LEU A 40 -24.86 5.42 -9.42
N LYS A 41 -24.41 5.41 -10.67
CA LYS A 41 -24.59 6.50 -11.65
C LYS A 41 -24.16 7.87 -11.11
N LEU A 42 -23.10 7.88 -10.30
CA LEU A 42 -22.52 9.11 -9.79
C LEU A 42 -21.76 9.82 -10.92
N SER A 43 -21.76 11.15 -10.87
CA SER A 43 -20.96 11.95 -11.81
C SER A 43 -19.48 11.55 -11.73
N ALA A 44 -18.85 11.35 -12.88
CA ALA A 44 -17.43 11.08 -12.98
C ALA A 44 -16.58 12.16 -12.28
N SER A 45 -17.06 13.41 -12.26
CA SER A 45 -16.39 14.52 -11.55
C SER A 45 -16.36 14.32 -10.03
N PHE A 46 -17.46 13.78 -9.46
CA PHE A 46 -17.55 13.50 -8.03
C PHE A 46 -16.68 12.31 -7.65
N VAL A 47 -16.75 11.22 -8.42
CA VAL A 47 -15.93 10.02 -8.22
C VAL A 47 -14.44 10.35 -8.32
N GLY A 48 -14.04 11.16 -9.30
CA GLY A 48 -12.65 11.63 -9.43
C GLY A 48 -12.17 12.43 -8.22
N THR A 49 -13.01 13.31 -7.67
CA THR A 49 -12.68 14.08 -6.46
C THR A 49 -12.58 13.17 -5.23
N LEU A 50 -13.46 12.19 -5.09
CA LEU A 50 -13.44 11.20 -4.01
C LEU A 50 -12.14 10.39 -4.02
N PHE A 51 -11.76 9.86 -5.19
CA PHE A 51 -10.52 9.10 -5.34
C PHE A 51 -9.27 9.95 -5.13
N PHE A 52 -9.31 11.22 -5.54
CA PHE A 52 -8.23 12.16 -5.26
C PHE A 52 -8.06 12.39 -3.76
N LEU A 53 -9.15 12.62 -3.02
CA LEU A 53 -9.10 12.76 -1.56
C LEU A 53 -8.64 11.48 -0.87
N ALA A 54 -9.08 10.31 -1.34
CA ALA A 54 -8.62 9.02 -0.80
C ALA A 54 -7.11 8.85 -0.99
N LYS A 55 -6.57 9.17 -2.18
CA LYS A 55 -5.13 9.12 -2.45
C LYS A 55 -4.34 10.14 -1.63
N PHE A 56 -4.89 11.32 -1.42
CA PHE A 56 -4.27 12.32 -0.55
C PHE A 56 -4.19 11.83 0.89
N TRP A 57 -5.28 11.24 1.40
CA TRP A 57 -5.31 10.63 2.73
C TRP A 57 -4.29 9.49 2.88
N ASP A 58 -4.22 8.58 1.90
CA ASP A 58 -3.20 7.52 1.86
C ASP A 58 -1.79 8.10 1.93
N ALA A 59 -1.49 9.13 1.13
CA ALA A 59 -0.17 9.75 1.12
C ALA A 59 0.23 10.34 2.49
N VAL A 60 -0.73 10.92 3.24
CA VAL A 60 -0.46 11.41 4.59
C VAL A 60 -0.20 10.26 5.56
N ASN A 61 -1.00 9.19 5.50
CA ASN A 61 -0.81 8.02 6.36
C ASN A 61 0.52 7.32 6.09
N ASP A 62 0.92 7.21 4.82
CA ASP A 62 2.19 6.61 4.43
C ASP A 62 3.39 7.38 5.01
N LEU A 63 3.33 8.71 5.04
CA LEU A 63 4.33 9.54 5.73
C LEU A 63 4.36 9.27 7.24
N GLY A 64 3.18 9.16 7.86
CA GLY A 64 3.04 8.81 9.27
C GLY A 64 3.66 7.44 9.60
N MET A 65 3.32 6.43 8.80
CA MET A 65 3.86 5.08 8.93
C MET A 65 5.38 5.05 8.71
N GLY A 66 5.91 5.86 7.79
CA GLY A 66 7.36 6.04 7.61
C GLY A 66 8.04 6.49 8.90
N MET A 67 7.51 7.52 9.57
CA MET A 67 8.05 8.01 10.85
C MET A 67 7.92 6.97 11.98
N ILE A 68 6.85 6.19 11.99
CA ILE A 68 6.62 5.14 13.00
C ILE A 68 7.62 4.00 12.79
N VAL A 69 7.78 3.52 11.55
CA VAL A 69 8.77 2.50 11.19
C VAL A 69 10.18 2.99 11.53
N ASP A 70 10.46 4.27 11.30
CA ASP A 70 11.74 4.88 11.64
C ASP A 70 12.06 4.88 13.13
N ASN A 71 11.06 5.09 13.98
CA ASN A 71 11.20 5.08 15.43
C ASN A 71 11.04 3.68 16.07
N THR A 72 10.62 2.66 15.31
CA THR A 72 10.38 1.31 15.84
C THR A 72 11.69 0.55 16.05
N HIS A 73 12.12 0.42 17.31
CA HIS A 73 13.25 -0.42 17.71
C HIS A 73 12.77 -1.77 18.25
N SER A 74 12.54 -2.74 17.37
CA SER A 74 12.12 -4.10 17.73
C SER A 74 13.28 -5.10 17.68
N ARG A 75 13.25 -6.09 18.59
CA ARG A 75 14.27 -7.16 18.71
C ARG A 75 14.38 -8.05 17.46
N TRP A 76 13.33 -8.07 16.62
CA TRP A 76 13.28 -8.86 15.39
C TRP A 76 13.60 -8.06 14.11
N GLY A 77 13.99 -6.80 14.26
CA GLY A 77 14.31 -5.90 13.14
C GLY A 77 13.21 -4.88 12.86
N LYS A 78 13.60 -3.80 12.17
CA LYS A 78 12.81 -2.57 11.96
C LYS A 78 11.55 -2.77 11.11
N PHE A 79 11.63 -3.64 10.10
CA PHE A 79 10.56 -3.87 9.09
C PHE A 79 9.77 -5.17 9.27
N ARG A 80 10.04 -5.97 10.30
CA ARG A 80 9.31 -7.24 10.52
C ARG A 80 7.96 -7.11 11.25
N PRO A 81 7.75 -6.13 12.15
CA PRO A 81 6.45 -5.91 12.80
C PRO A 81 5.40 -5.18 11.95
N TRP A 82 5.81 -4.57 10.85
CA TRP A 82 4.98 -3.74 9.95
C TRP A 82 4.87 -4.41 8.59
#